data_AF-A0A4Q4ZWF7-F1
#
_entry.id   AF-A0A4Q4ZWF7-F1
#
_cell.length_a   1.000
_cell.length_b   1.000
_cell.length_c   1.000
_cell.angle_alpha   90.00
_cell.angle_beta   90.00
_cell.angle_gamma   90.00
#
_symmetry.space_group_name_H-M   'P 1'
#
loop_
_entity.id
_entity.type
_entity.pdbx_description
1 polymer ?
#
loop_
_entity_poly.entity_id
_entity_poly.type
_entity_poly.pdbx_seq_one_letter_code
_entity_poly.pdbx_strand_id
1 'polypeptide(L)'
;MRSATLLALLPLAMAAPGGVKRDSPAPLVKPRGAELVEGKYIVKMKNTVGTASVDSAIASVAADADYVYKSGKFQGFASSLTDAEVEALQNDPNVEFIEHDAIVKAFATQENATWGLARLSSTEPGSSTYTYDESAGEGTCAYVVDTGIDVDHPEFEGRAEWLENFADQSNADGQGHGTHVAGTIGSATYGVAKKTKLFAIKVLNNNGEGTTSGVVAGMDFVVSDAASQACPNGVVVNMSLGGGLSTSINSAAASIVDAGHFLAVAAGNDAADASGFSPASEESACTVGATAEDDSLAYYSNTGSIVDILAPGTDITSTWPGGDTNTISGTSMASPHIAGLAAYLLGLGGVPTEPTQLCAYIAESALTDVISGVPRDTVNALANNGAA
;
A
#
# COMPACT_ATOMS: atom_id res chain seq x y z
N MET A 1 6.46 74.94 -59.59
CA MET A 1 6.87 73.66 -58.96
C MET A 1 5.67 73.13 -58.19
N ARG A 2 5.07 72.04 -58.67
CA ARG A 2 3.94 71.35 -58.02
C ARG A 2 4.53 70.26 -57.13
N SER A 3 4.36 70.37 -55.81
CA SER A 3 4.77 69.32 -54.87
C SER A 3 3.55 68.46 -54.51
N ALA A 4 3.63 67.18 -54.85
CA ALA A 4 2.69 66.16 -54.45
C ALA A 4 3.06 65.62 -53.05
N THR A 5 2.10 65.51 -52.15
CA THR A 5 2.28 64.88 -50.84
C THR A 5 1.55 63.55 -50.86
N LEU A 6 2.29 62.44 -50.90
CA LEU A 6 1.77 61.08 -50.75
C LEU A 6 1.42 60.84 -49.27
N LEU A 7 0.17 60.47 -49.00
CA LEU A 7 -0.28 59.93 -47.72
C LEU A 7 -0.06 58.40 -47.74
N ALA A 8 0.83 57.89 -46.89
CA ALA A 8 1.00 56.44 -46.68
C ALA A 8 0.10 55.98 -45.53
N LEU A 9 -0.90 55.16 -45.83
CA LEU A 9 -1.71 54.42 -44.85
C LEU A 9 -0.96 53.14 -44.47
N LEU A 10 -0.49 53.03 -43.21
CA LEU A 10 -0.07 51.75 -42.64
C LEU A 10 -1.31 51.01 -42.08
N PRO A 11 -1.47 49.70 -42.35
CA PRO A 11 -2.46 48.88 -41.66
C PRO A 11 -1.97 48.55 -40.25
N LEU A 12 -2.82 48.80 -39.26
CA LEU A 12 -2.64 48.37 -37.87
C LEU A 12 -2.94 46.86 -37.82
N ALA A 13 -1.92 46.01 -37.76
CA ALA A 13 -2.09 44.59 -37.47
C ALA A 13 -2.29 44.43 -35.95
N MET A 14 -3.52 44.11 -35.52
CA MET A 14 -3.79 43.64 -34.16
C MET A 14 -3.14 42.26 -33.97
N ALA A 15 -2.05 42.21 -33.21
CA ALA A 15 -1.56 40.96 -32.65
C ALA A 15 -2.50 40.54 -31.52
N ALA A 16 -3.22 39.43 -31.70
CA ALA A 16 -3.93 38.77 -30.62
C ALA A 16 -2.91 38.30 -29.56
N PRO A 17 -3.17 38.44 -28.25
CA PRO A 17 -2.30 37.87 -27.24
C PRO A 17 -2.39 36.34 -27.33
N GLY A 18 -1.36 35.72 -27.88
CA GLY A 18 -1.19 34.28 -27.80
C GLY A 18 -1.01 33.91 -26.33
N GLY A 19 -2.02 33.27 -25.74
CA GLY A 19 -1.93 32.75 -24.38
C GLY A 19 -0.69 31.86 -24.25
N VAL A 20 0.07 32.07 -23.19
CA VAL A 20 1.24 31.24 -22.86
C VAL A 20 0.72 29.83 -22.61
N LYS A 21 0.88 28.93 -23.58
CA LYS A 21 0.62 27.50 -23.36
C LYS A 21 1.67 26.98 -22.37
N ARG A 22 1.24 26.10 -21.47
CA ARG A 22 2.16 25.39 -20.59
C ARG A 22 3.07 24.47 -21.40
N ASP A 23 4.28 24.26 -20.89
CA ASP A 23 5.21 23.26 -21.43
C ASP A 23 4.74 21.82 -21.12
N SER A 24 3.96 21.63 -20.05
CA SER A 24 3.33 20.36 -19.68
C SER A 24 1.97 20.57 -18.99
N PRO A 25 1.03 19.61 -19.10
CA PRO A 25 -0.25 19.67 -18.41
C PRO A 25 -0.07 19.84 -16.89
N ALA A 26 -0.99 20.54 -16.24
CA ALA A 26 -1.04 20.58 -14.78
C ALA A 26 -1.29 19.16 -14.23
N PRO A 27 -0.69 18.80 -13.08
CA PRO A 27 -0.91 17.49 -12.48
C PRO A 27 -2.39 17.23 -12.24
N LEU A 28 -2.83 16.00 -12.56
CA LEU A 28 -4.11 15.46 -12.13
C LEU A 28 -3.84 14.52 -10.94
N VAL A 29 -4.23 14.98 -9.76
CA VAL A 29 -3.97 14.32 -8.48
C VAL A 29 -5.16 13.45 -8.11
N LYS A 30 -4.90 12.24 -7.61
CA LYS A 30 -5.92 11.34 -7.07
C LYS A 30 -5.64 11.12 -5.58
N PRO A 31 -6.57 11.43 -4.67
CA PRO A 31 -6.40 11.16 -3.24
C PRO A 31 -6.16 9.66 -2.97
N ARG A 32 -5.26 9.37 -2.01
CA ARG A 32 -4.83 8.01 -1.66
C ARG A 32 -5.90 7.26 -0.88
N GLY A 33 -6.20 6.02 -1.31
CA GLY A 33 -7.10 5.12 -0.58
C GLY A 33 -8.50 5.69 -0.34
N ALA A 34 -8.92 6.68 -1.14
CA ALA A 34 -10.15 7.41 -0.92
C ALA A 34 -11.20 7.02 -1.96
N GLU A 35 -12.44 6.93 -1.49
CA GLU A 35 -13.60 6.81 -2.34
C GLU A 35 -13.80 8.14 -3.09
N LEU A 36 -13.66 8.11 -4.42
CA LEU A 36 -13.81 9.30 -5.24
C LEU A 36 -15.29 9.69 -5.34
N VAL A 37 -15.54 10.99 -5.37
CA VAL A 37 -16.84 11.52 -5.77
C VAL A 37 -16.84 11.62 -7.29
N GLU A 38 -17.50 10.66 -7.95
CA GLU A 38 -17.45 10.51 -9.40
C GLU A 38 -17.77 11.82 -10.15
N GLY A 39 -16.90 12.20 -11.09
CA GLY A 39 -17.02 13.41 -11.90
C GLY A 39 -16.80 14.73 -11.16
N LYS A 40 -16.41 14.72 -9.88
CA LYS A 40 -16.10 15.94 -9.09
C LYS A 40 -14.59 16.15 -8.97
N TYR A 41 -14.19 17.41 -9.06
CA TYR A 41 -12.78 17.81 -9.02
C TYR A 41 -12.59 19.12 -8.27
N ILE A 42 -11.42 19.26 -7.68
CA ILE A 42 -10.89 20.49 -7.06
C ILE A 42 -9.82 21.06 -7.99
N VAL A 43 -10.05 22.24 -8.53
CA VAL A 43 -9.09 22.97 -9.37
C VAL A 43 -8.37 23.99 -8.51
N LYS A 44 -7.09 23.77 -8.25
CA LYS A 44 -6.24 24.75 -7.55
C LYS A 44 -5.52 25.62 -8.56
N MET A 45 -5.63 26.94 -8.40
CA MET A 45 -4.89 27.94 -9.15
C MET A 45 -3.57 28.27 -8.46
N LYS A 46 -2.57 28.71 -9.24
CA LYS A 46 -1.28 29.16 -8.71
C LYS A 46 -1.46 30.34 -7.77
N ASN A 47 -0.75 30.33 -6.65
CA ASN A 47 -0.79 31.44 -5.68
C ASN A 47 -0.33 32.81 -6.23
N THR A 48 0.33 32.84 -7.38
CA THR A 48 0.78 34.06 -8.06
C THR A 48 -0.30 34.73 -8.91
N VAL A 49 -1.44 34.08 -9.15
CA VAL A 49 -2.54 34.65 -9.93
C VAL A 49 -3.56 35.35 -9.03
N GLY A 50 -4.26 36.34 -9.58
CA GLY A 50 -5.31 37.05 -8.86
C GLY A 50 -6.62 36.25 -8.84
N THR A 51 -7.51 36.58 -7.90
CA THR A 51 -8.80 35.89 -7.75
C THR A 51 -9.70 35.97 -8.99
N ALA A 52 -9.48 36.94 -9.89
CA ALA A 52 -10.18 37.03 -11.17
C ALA A 52 -9.86 35.86 -12.12
N SER A 53 -8.68 35.24 -11.98
CA SER A 53 -8.33 34.02 -12.73
C SER A 53 -9.18 32.83 -12.29
N VAL A 54 -9.56 32.77 -11.01
CA VAL A 54 -10.51 31.75 -10.50
C VAL A 54 -11.87 31.94 -11.18
N ASP A 55 -12.37 33.18 -11.24
CA ASP A 55 -13.65 33.49 -11.89
C ASP A 55 -13.63 33.16 -13.39
N SER A 56 -12.52 33.43 -14.07
CA SER A 56 -12.33 33.07 -15.48
C SER A 56 -12.30 31.55 -15.71
N ALA A 57 -11.68 30.79 -14.80
CA ALA A 57 -11.62 29.33 -14.89
C ALA A 57 -13.00 28.71 -14.63
N ILE A 58 -13.75 29.22 -13.65
CA ILE A 58 -15.15 28.80 -13.41
C ILE A 58 -16.01 29.09 -14.63
N ALA A 59 -15.86 30.25 -15.26
CA ALA A 59 -16.62 30.60 -16.46
C ALA A 59 -16.27 29.76 -17.70
N SER A 60 -15.17 28.98 -17.65
CA SER A 60 -14.74 28.10 -18.74
C SER A 60 -15.33 26.69 -18.68
N VAL A 61 -16.04 26.35 -17.60
CA VAL A 61 -16.68 25.04 -17.39
C VAL A 61 -18.20 25.17 -17.40
N ALA A 62 -18.89 24.08 -17.72
CA ALA A 62 -20.34 24.07 -17.90
C ALA A 62 -21.13 24.01 -16.59
N ALA A 63 -20.59 23.31 -15.57
CA ALA A 63 -21.25 23.16 -14.28
C ALA A 63 -20.91 24.33 -13.35
N ASP A 64 -21.90 24.76 -12.57
CA ASP A 64 -21.69 25.73 -11.50
C ASP A 64 -20.67 25.18 -10.48
N ALA A 65 -19.81 26.06 -9.98
CA ALA A 65 -18.88 25.70 -8.91
C ALA A 65 -19.65 25.37 -7.63
N ASP A 66 -19.42 24.19 -7.06
CA ASP A 66 -19.96 23.80 -5.75
C ASP A 66 -19.35 24.69 -4.64
N TYR A 67 -18.05 24.97 -4.77
CA TYR A 67 -17.30 25.80 -3.84
C TYR A 67 -16.30 26.68 -4.59
N VAL A 68 -16.07 27.89 -4.08
CA VAL A 68 -15.09 28.83 -4.61
C VAL A 68 -14.16 29.28 -3.50
N TYR A 69 -12.86 29.12 -3.71
CA TYR A 69 -11.81 29.41 -2.75
C TYR A 69 -11.03 30.65 -3.20
N LYS A 70 -10.98 31.68 -2.35
CA LYS A 70 -10.31 32.97 -2.64
C LYS A 70 -9.45 33.48 -1.48
N SER A 71 -9.05 32.61 -0.55
CA SER A 71 -8.44 33.02 0.72
C SER A 71 -7.14 32.30 1.03
N GLY A 72 -6.15 33.04 1.52
CA GLY A 72 -4.87 32.49 1.97
C GLY A 72 -4.06 31.90 0.82
N LYS A 73 -3.47 30.72 1.06
CA LYS A 73 -2.63 29.98 0.10
C LYS A 73 -3.43 29.03 -0.81
N PHE A 74 -4.75 29.13 -0.80
CA PHE A 74 -5.62 28.29 -1.61
C PHE A 74 -6.61 29.17 -2.39
N GLN A 75 -6.44 29.17 -3.71
CA GLN A 75 -7.32 29.85 -4.65
C GLN A 75 -7.74 28.85 -5.72
N GLY A 76 -9.03 28.77 -6.02
CA GLY A 76 -9.54 27.70 -6.87
C GLY A 76 -11.05 27.49 -6.73
N PHE A 77 -11.53 26.37 -7.22
CA PHE A 77 -12.93 25.99 -7.10
C PHE A 77 -13.09 24.46 -7.14
N ALA A 78 -14.21 23.97 -6.62
CA ALA A 78 -14.65 22.60 -6.81
C ALA A 78 -15.87 22.59 -7.74
N SER A 79 -15.91 21.67 -8.71
CA SER A 79 -17.05 21.54 -9.63
C SER A 79 -17.11 20.13 -10.24
N SER A 80 -18.23 19.82 -10.87
CA SER A 80 -18.32 18.69 -11.79
C SER A 80 -17.63 19.03 -13.10
N LEU A 81 -16.69 18.19 -13.55
CA LEU A 81 -15.97 18.39 -14.81
C LEU A 81 -16.11 17.16 -15.71
N THR A 82 -16.24 17.40 -17.00
CA THR A 82 -16.05 16.38 -18.05
C THR A 82 -14.56 16.16 -18.33
N ASP A 83 -14.19 15.02 -18.90
CA ASP A 83 -12.80 14.74 -19.30
C ASP A 83 -12.19 15.84 -20.18
N ALA A 84 -12.99 16.41 -21.09
CA ALA A 84 -12.57 17.49 -21.97
C ALA A 84 -12.31 18.81 -21.20
N GLU A 85 -13.09 19.09 -20.15
CA GLU A 85 -12.87 20.24 -19.28
C GLU A 85 -11.67 20.05 -18.37
N VAL A 86 -11.44 18.84 -17.85
CA VAL A 86 -10.21 18.48 -17.13
C VAL A 86 -9.01 18.72 -18.03
N GLU A 87 -9.01 18.19 -19.25
CA GLU A 87 -7.91 18.39 -20.21
C GLU A 87 -7.69 19.88 -20.54
N ALA A 88 -8.77 20.64 -20.74
CA ALA A 88 -8.69 22.07 -20.99
C ALA A 88 -8.06 22.83 -19.82
N LEU A 89 -8.47 22.53 -18.59
CA LEU A 89 -7.95 23.14 -17.37
C LEU A 89 -6.51 22.70 -17.07
N GLN A 90 -6.14 21.46 -17.36
CA GLN A 90 -4.75 21.02 -17.24
C GLN A 90 -3.82 21.83 -18.17
N ASN A 91 -4.34 22.32 -19.29
CA ASN A 91 -3.60 23.16 -20.22
C ASN A 91 -3.60 24.66 -19.85
N ASP A 92 -4.35 25.09 -18.83
CA ASP A 92 -4.37 26.49 -18.37
C ASP A 92 -3.06 26.84 -17.61
N PRO A 93 -2.28 27.84 -18.05
CA PRO A 93 -1.05 28.25 -17.39
C PRO A 93 -1.23 28.73 -15.94
N ASN A 94 -2.45 29.07 -15.53
CA ASN A 94 -2.79 29.56 -14.20
C ASN A 94 -3.18 28.44 -13.23
N VAL A 95 -3.52 27.25 -13.70
CA VAL A 95 -3.85 26.10 -12.85
C VAL A 95 -2.55 25.56 -12.22
N GLU A 96 -2.54 25.32 -10.92
CA GLU A 96 -1.42 24.66 -10.24
C GLU A 96 -1.55 23.14 -10.40
N PHE A 97 -2.71 22.59 -10.03
CA PHE A 97 -3.11 21.21 -10.22
C PHE A 97 -4.63 21.08 -10.25
N ILE A 98 -5.10 19.93 -10.72
CA ILE A 98 -6.48 19.46 -10.57
C ILE A 98 -6.44 18.22 -9.69
N GLU A 99 -7.37 18.07 -8.76
CA GLU A 99 -7.46 16.92 -7.87
C GLU A 99 -8.85 16.30 -7.97
N HIS A 100 -8.95 14.97 -8.03
CA HIS A 100 -10.24 14.30 -7.89
C HIS A 100 -10.82 14.57 -6.51
N ASP A 101 -12.09 14.97 -6.44
CA ASP A 101 -12.77 15.11 -5.16
C ASP A 101 -13.03 13.73 -4.55
N ALA A 102 -12.98 13.64 -3.23
CA ALA A 102 -13.05 12.36 -2.52
C ALA A 102 -13.76 12.49 -1.18
N ILE A 103 -14.35 11.38 -0.74
CA ILE A 103 -14.98 11.30 0.59
C ILE A 103 -13.87 11.25 1.65
N VAL A 104 -13.86 12.27 2.50
CA VAL A 104 -13.01 12.32 3.70
C VAL A 104 -13.73 11.63 4.85
N LYS A 105 -13.13 10.59 5.43
CA LYS A 105 -13.61 9.88 6.62
C LYS A 105 -12.76 10.25 7.83
N ALA A 106 -13.34 10.12 9.03
CA ALA A 106 -12.56 10.25 10.26
C ALA A 106 -11.77 8.96 10.50
N PHE A 107 -10.47 9.08 10.77
CA PHE A 107 -9.66 7.93 11.21
C PHE A 107 -10.02 7.53 12.64
N ALA A 108 -9.92 6.24 12.91
CA ALA A 108 -9.88 5.69 14.27
C ALA A 108 -8.45 5.75 14.82
N THR A 109 -8.33 5.77 16.15
CA THR A 109 -7.06 5.71 16.86
C THR A 109 -7.12 4.64 17.94
N GLN A 110 -6.16 3.72 17.91
CA GLN A 110 -5.89 2.82 19.02
C GLN A 110 -4.77 3.41 19.87
N GLU A 111 -5.05 3.59 21.16
CA GLU A 111 -4.06 3.93 22.17
C GLU A 111 -3.27 2.67 22.59
N ASN A 112 -2.02 2.85 23.03
CA ASN A 112 -1.13 1.77 23.46
C ASN A 112 -0.96 0.66 22.40
N ALA A 113 -0.84 1.05 21.14
CA ALA A 113 -0.51 0.13 20.05
C ALA A 113 0.91 -0.43 20.24
N THR A 114 1.16 -1.63 19.71
CA THR A 114 2.52 -2.15 19.60
C THR A 114 3.36 -1.22 18.74
N TRP A 115 4.67 -1.17 18.98
CA TRP A 115 5.54 -0.27 18.25
C TRP A 115 5.46 -0.48 16.73
N GLY A 116 5.28 -1.74 16.28
CA GLY A 116 5.13 -2.06 14.86
C GLY A 116 3.91 -1.43 14.22
N LEU A 117 2.74 -1.51 14.86
CA LEU A 117 1.54 -0.81 14.41
C LEU A 117 1.72 0.71 14.49
N ALA A 118 2.24 1.21 15.60
CA ALA A 118 2.41 2.65 15.80
C ALA A 118 3.34 3.25 14.74
N ARG A 119 4.45 2.57 14.43
CA ARG A 119 5.41 3.00 13.42
C ARG A 119 4.84 2.95 12.01
N LEU A 120 3.97 1.97 11.73
CA LEU A 120 3.25 1.87 10.45
C LEU A 120 2.30 3.05 10.23
N SER A 121 1.86 3.75 11.28
CA SER A 121 0.97 4.92 11.15
C SER A 121 1.58 6.22 11.66
N SER A 122 2.91 6.33 11.74
CA SER A 122 3.60 7.54 12.17
C SER A 122 4.70 7.93 11.19
N THR A 123 4.95 9.23 11.04
CA THR A 123 6.08 9.73 10.25
C THR A 123 7.40 9.67 11.01
N GLU A 124 7.35 9.83 12.33
CA GLU A 124 8.49 9.77 13.25
C GLU A 124 8.38 8.57 14.22
N PRO A 125 9.50 8.02 14.72
CA PRO A 125 9.49 6.96 15.73
C PRO A 125 9.01 7.44 17.11
N GLY A 126 8.67 6.51 17.99
CA GLY A 126 8.27 6.78 19.38
C GLY A 126 6.77 7.08 19.58
N SER A 127 5.95 6.91 18.55
CA SER A 127 4.49 6.88 18.71
C SER A 127 4.07 5.65 19.52
N SER A 128 2.95 5.78 20.24
CA SER A 128 2.27 4.66 20.91
C SER A 128 0.82 4.51 20.43
N THR A 129 0.46 5.21 19.35
CA THR A 129 -0.87 5.16 18.76
C THR A 129 -0.83 4.57 17.37
N TYR A 130 -1.85 3.78 17.04
CA TYR A 130 -2.11 3.32 15.69
C TYR A 130 -3.32 4.07 15.13
N THR A 131 -3.10 4.91 14.12
CA THR A 131 -4.15 5.65 13.42
C THR A 131 -4.50 4.89 12.14
N TYR A 132 -5.77 4.60 11.93
CA TYR A 132 -6.22 3.71 10.86
C TYR A 132 -7.66 4.01 10.45
N ASP A 133 -8.03 3.67 9.22
CA ASP A 133 -9.42 3.73 8.77
C ASP A 133 -10.21 2.53 9.31
N GLU A 134 -11.44 2.76 9.77
CA GLU A 134 -12.28 1.69 10.33
C GLU A 134 -12.63 0.60 9.29
N SER A 135 -12.53 0.85 7.98
CA SER A 135 -12.73 -0.18 6.94
C SER A 135 -11.48 -1.02 6.64
N ALA A 136 -10.40 -0.87 7.42
CA ALA A 136 -9.14 -1.62 7.30
C ALA A 136 -9.34 -3.14 7.11
N GLY A 137 -9.17 -3.65 5.88
CA GLY A 137 -9.29 -5.08 5.55
C GLY A 137 -10.70 -5.57 5.22
N GLU A 138 -11.70 -4.70 5.23
CA GLU A 138 -13.09 -5.09 4.94
C GLU A 138 -13.20 -5.72 3.54
N GLY A 139 -13.87 -6.86 3.43
CA GLY A 139 -14.07 -7.57 2.16
C GLY A 139 -12.81 -8.24 1.59
N THR A 140 -11.69 -8.27 2.32
CA THR A 140 -10.46 -8.97 1.92
C THR A 140 -10.28 -10.29 2.65
N CYS A 141 -9.44 -11.15 2.09
CA CYS A 141 -9.00 -12.39 2.73
C CYS A 141 -7.48 -12.51 2.70
N ALA A 142 -6.91 -12.99 3.79
CA ALA A 142 -5.49 -13.21 3.96
C ALA A 142 -5.19 -14.69 4.20
N TYR A 143 -4.51 -15.32 3.25
CA TYR A 143 -3.99 -16.68 3.42
C TYR A 143 -2.65 -16.63 4.15
N VAL A 144 -2.52 -17.45 5.18
CA VAL A 144 -1.30 -17.64 5.94
C VAL A 144 -0.77 -19.03 5.64
N VAL A 145 0.26 -19.10 4.81
CA VAL A 145 0.94 -20.33 4.41
C VAL A 145 2.11 -20.55 5.36
N ASP A 146 1.89 -21.27 6.46
CA ASP A 146 2.80 -21.34 7.60
C ASP A 146 2.63 -22.64 8.42
N THR A 147 2.75 -22.57 9.74
CA THR A 147 2.61 -23.65 10.73
C THR A 147 1.15 -23.93 11.11
N GLY A 148 0.21 -23.16 10.57
CA GLY A 148 -1.23 -23.21 10.88
C GLY A 148 -1.70 -21.90 11.52
N ILE A 149 -2.95 -21.85 11.99
CA ILE A 149 -3.46 -20.78 12.85
C ILE A 149 -4.27 -21.43 13.97
N ASP A 150 -4.15 -20.94 15.19
CA ASP A 150 -5.15 -21.18 16.24
C ASP A 150 -6.42 -20.37 15.92
N VAL A 151 -7.29 -20.92 15.07
CA VAL A 151 -8.45 -20.21 14.52
C VAL A 151 -9.49 -19.82 15.56
N ASP A 152 -9.48 -20.48 16.72
CA ASP A 152 -10.35 -20.19 17.86
C ASP A 152 -9.79 -19.07 18.77
N HIS A 153 -8.62 -18.51 18.44
CA HIS A 153 -8.01 -17.45 19.22
C HIS A 153 -8.95 -16.22 19.30
N PRO A 154 -9.23 -15.70 20.51
CA PRO A 154 -10.27 -14.66 20.71
C PRO A 154 -10.01 -13.38 19.91
N GLU A 155 -8.74 -13.02 19.72
CA GLU A 155 -8.32 -11.86 18.90
C GLU A 155 -8.74 -11.92 17.43
N PHE A 156 -9.08 -13.10 16.88
CA PHE A 156 -9.59 -13.21 15.51
C PHE A 156 -11.10 -12.99 15.42
N GLU A 157 -11.82 -12.99 16.53
CA GLU A 157 -13.26 -12.71 16.60
C GLU A 157 -14.11 -13.55 15.60
N GLY A 158 -13.67 -14.79 15.35
CA GLY A 158 -14.32 -15.69 14.39
C GLY A 158 -14.03 -15.41 12.91
N ARG A 159 -13.06 -14.54 12.60
CA ARG A 159 -12.62 -14.24 11.22
C ARG A 159 -11.56 -15.21 10.69
N ALA A 160 -11.01 -16.09 11.53
CA ALA A 160 -10.03 -17.09 11.14
C ALA A 160 -10.70 -18.43 10.82
N GLU A 161 -10.26 -19.09 9.76
CA GLU A 161 -10.77 -20.39 9.32
C GLU A 161 -9.62 -21.31 8.89
N TRP A 162 -9.76 -22.60 9.22
CA TRP A 162 -8.79 -23.63 8.86
C TRP A 162 -9.17 -24.23 7.51
N LEU A 163 -8.26 -24.18 6.54
CA LEU A 163 -8.53 -24.71 5.20
C LEU A 163 -7.84 -26.04 4.95
N GLU A 164 -6.51 -26.11 5.01
CA GLU A 164 -5.79 -27.32 4.59
C GLU A 164 -4.44 -27.52 5.28
N ASN A 165 -3.99 -28.77 5.37
CA ASN A 165 -2.71 -29.18 5.95
C ASN A 165 -1.91 -30.10 5.02
N PHE A 166 -0.73 -29.62 4.62
CA PHE A 166 0.24 -30.31 3.78
C PHE A 166 1.53 -30.70 4.53
N ALA A 167 1.61 -30.42 5.83
CA ALA A 167 2.82 -30.61 6.62
C ALA A 167 2.84 -31.95 7.38
N ASP A 168 1.71 -32.30 8.00
CA ASP A 168 1.61 -33.44 8.91
C ASP A 168 0.14 -33.92 9.07
N GLN A 169 -0.16 -34.64 10.16
CA GLN A 169 -1.49 -35.19 10.46
C GLN A 169 -2.24 -34.39 11.55
N SER A 170 -1.71 -33.24 11.97
CA SER A 170 -2.23 -32.44 13.08
C SER A 170 -2.74 -31.09 12.59
N ASN A 171 -4.06 -30.91 12.55
CA ASN A 171 -4.68 -29.63 12.22
C ASN A 171 -4.70 -28.70 13.43
N ALA A 172 -3.51 -28.26 13.82
CA ALA A 172 -3.27 -27.28 14.86
C ALA A 172 -1.97 -26.53 14.56
N ASP A 173 -1.90 -25.28 15.00
CA ASP A 173 -0.63 -24.58 15.08
C ASP A 173 0.11 -24.97 16.37
N GLY A 174 0.83 -26.10 16.33
CA GLY A 174 1.61 -26.57 17.46
C GLY A 174 2.95 -25.85 17.63
N GLN A 175 3.34 -24.97 16.71
CA GLN A 175 4.59 -24.20 16.78
C GLN A 175 4.31 -22.80 17.31
N GLY A 176 3.28 -22.12 16.79
CA GLY A 176 2.79 -20.80 17.19
C GLY A 176 3.10 -19.66 16.23
N HIS A 177 4.03 -19.87 15.29
CA HIS A 177 4.49 -18.86 14.35
C HIS A 177 3.38 -18.41 13.39
N GLY A 178 2.57 -19.34 12.90
CA GLY A 178 1.50 -19.04 11.96
C GLY A 178 0.37 -18.24 12.62
N THR A 179 0.05 -18.56 13.87
CA THR A 179 -0.85 -17.76 14.70
C THR A 179 -0.29 -16.37 14.95
N HIS A 180 1.01 -16.22 15.20
CA HIS A 180 1.66 -14.92 15.41
C HIS A 180 1.57 -14.02 14.18
N VAL A 181 1.93 -14.53 13.00
CA VAL A 181 1.87 -13.75 11.76
C VAL A 181 0.42 -13.44 11.35
N ALA A 182 -0.52 -14.37 11.57
CA ALA A 182 -1.95 -14.12 11.37
C ALA A 182 -2.46 -12.98 12.27
N GLY A 183 -1.99 -12.92 13.52
CA GLY A 183 -2.27 -11.83 14.44
C GLY A 183 -1.85 -10.47 13.91
N THR A 184 -0.62 -10.38 13.40
CA THR A 184 -0.07 -9.13 12.84
C THR A 184 -0.85 -8.69 11.59
N ILE A 185 -1.36 -9.63 10.80
CA ILE A 185 -2.20 -9.32 9.64
C ILE A 185 -3.57 -8.77 10.06
N GLY A 186 -4.31 -9.50 10.91
CA GLY A 186 -5.76 -9.32 11.03
C GLY A 186 -6.40 -9.51 12.41
N SER A 187 -5.62 -9.55 13.50
CA SER A 187 -6.20 -9.56 14.85
C SER A 187 -6.85 -8.23 15.25
N ALA A 188 -7.74 -8.26 16.24
CA ALA A 188 -8.39 -7.07 16.78
C ALA A 188 -7.42 -6.07 17.41
N THR A 189 -6.41 -6.53 18.16
CA THR A 189 -5.48 -5.65 18.90
C THR A 189 -4.15 -5.43 18.18
N TYR A 190 -3.62 -6.47 17.52
CA TYR A 190 -2.27 -6.48 16.92
C TYR A 190 -2.28 -6.39 15.39
N GLY A 191 -3.47 -6.47 14.77
CA GLY A 191 -3.63 -6.54 13.33
C GLY A 191 -3.58 -5.18 12.64
N VAL A 192 -2.91 -5.15 11.48
CA VAL A 192 -2.94 -4.02 10.55
C VAL A 192 -4.30 -3.90 9.86
N ALA A 193 -4.85 -5.01 9.35
CA ALA A 193 -6.12 -5.07 8.63
C ALA A 193 -7.20 -5.77 9.47
N LYS A 194 -7.71 -5.07 10.48
CA LYS A 194 -8.56 -5.63 11.54
C LYS A 194 -9.88 -6.28 11.08
N LYS A 195 -10.33 -6.04 9.85
CA LYS A 195 -11.55 -6.63 9.27
C LYS A 195 -11.28 -7.72 8.22
N THR A 196 -10.02 -8.05 7.94
CA THR A 196 -9.69 -9.12 6.97
C THR A 196 -10.06 -10.49 7.52
N LYS A 197 -10.47 -11.41 6.64
CA LYS A 197 -10.59 -12.84 6.98
C LYS A 197 -9.22 -13.50 6.95
N LEU A 198 -8.98 -14.47 7.82
CA LEU A 198 -7.70 -15.17 7.92
C LEU A 198 -7.91 -16.64 7.56
N PHE A 199 -7.09 -17.17 6.67
CA PHE A 199 -7.17 -18.54 6.20
C PHE A 199 -5.88 -19.30 6.48
N ALA A 200 -5.98 -20.39 7.24
CA ALA A 200 -4.83 -21.20 7.62
C ALA A 200 -4.51 -22.26 6.56
N ILE A 201 -3.29 -22.21 6.02
CA ILE A 201 -2.70 -23.24 5.16
C ILE A 201 -1.42 -23.74 5.84
N LYS A 202 -1.47 -24.94 6.41
CA LYS A 202 -0.33 -25.50 7.13
C LYS A 202 0.62 -26.21 6.16
N VAL A 203 1.83 -25.69 6.01
CA VAL A 203 2.93 -26.29 5.21
C VAL A 203 4.18 -26.56 6.04
N LEU A 204 4.22 -26.06 7.28
CA LEU A 204 5.26 -26.32 8.27
C LEU A 204 4.67 -27.11 9.46
N ASN A 205 5.38 -28.12 9.93
CA ASN A 205 4.97 -28.95 11.06
C ASN A 205 5.20 -28.23 12.41
N ASN A 206 4.94 -28.91 13.53
CA ASN A 206 5.08 -28.32 14.87
C ASN A 206 6.53 -27.94 15.28
N ASN A 207 7.54 -28.34 14.50
CA ASN A 207 8.92 -27.91 14.67
C ASN A 207 9.28 -26.72 13.74
N GLY A 208 8.33 -26.22 12.94
CA GLY A 208 8.58 -25.20 11.92
C GLY A 208 9.24 -25.75 10.65
N GLU A 209 9.19 -27.06 10.43
CA GLU A 209 9.84 -27.72 9.29
C GLU A 209 8.80 -28.12 8.23
N GLY A 210 9.13 -27.89 6.95
CA GLY A 210 8.30 -28.29 5.82
C GLY A 210 9.13 -28.86 4.68
N THR A 211 8.47 -29.59 3.78
CA THR A 211 9.09 -30.06 2.54
C THR A 211 8.81 -29.07 1.42
N THR A 212 9.74 -28.91 0.47
CA THR A 212 9.49 -28.12 -0.75
C THR A 212 8.20 -28.54 -1.44
N SER A 213 7.92 -29.85 -1.50
CA SER A 213 6.66 -30.37 -2.07
C SER A 213 5.42 -29.95 -1.29
N GLY A 214 5.46 -29.94 0.05
CA GLY A 214 4.34 -29.52 0.89
C GLY A 214 4.08 -28.02 0.77
N VAL A 215 5.14 -27.21 0.74
CA VAL A 215 5.05 -25.76 0.50
C VAL A 215 4.43 -25.47 -0.86
N VAL A 216 4.92 -26.10 -1.93
CA VAL A 216 4.37 -25.93 -3.29
C VAL A 216 2.91 -26.39 -3.36
N ALA A 217 2.54 -27.49 -2.70
CA ALA A 217 1.15 -27.95 -2.65
C ALA A 217 0.23 -26.95 -1.93
N GLY A 218 0.71 -26.33 -0.85
CA GLY A 218 -0.03 -25.25 -0.17
C GLY A 218 -0.24 -24.03 -1.05
N MET A 219 0.78 -23.62 -1.81
CA MET A 219 0.70 -22.49 -2.74
C MET A 219 -0.27 -22.76 -3.89
N ASP A 220 -0.24 -23.96 -4.47
CA ASP A 220 -1.17 -24.41 -5.50
C ASP A 220 -2.62 -24.43 -4.97
N PHE A 221 -2.81 -24.93 -3.74
CA PHE A 221 -4.12 -24.93 -3.09
C PHE A 221 -4.67 -23.51 -2.95
N VAL A 222 -3.87 -22.54 -2.48
CA VAL A 222 -4.28 -21.13 -2.35
C VAL A 222 -4.85 -20.59 -3.66
N VAL A 223 -4.14 -20.80 -4.78
CA VAL A 223 -4.59 -20.37 -6.11
C VAL A 223 -5.94 -20.98 -6.47
N SER A 224 -6.13 -22.27 -6.19
CA SER A 224 -7.37 -22.97 -6.51
C SER A 224 -8.55 -22.57 -5.62
N ASP A 225 -8.31 -22.39 -4.32
CA ASP A 225 -9.33 -22.13 -3.30
C ASP A 225 -9.83 -20.68 -3.37
N ALA A 226 -8.91 -19.73 -3.54
CA ALA A 226 -9.19 -18.29 -3.58
C ALA A 226 -10.21 -17.90 -4.65
N ALA A 227 -10.27 -18.64 -5.77
CA ALA A 227 -11.26 -18.45 -6.83
C ALA A 227 -12.71 -18.71 -6.37
N SER A 228 -12.90 -19.43 -5.25
CA SER A 228 -14.20 -19.77 -4.68
C SER A 228 -14.56 -18.97 -3.43
N GLN A 229 -13.59 -18.26 -2.84
CA GLN A 229 -13.80 -17.50 -1.62
C GLN A 229 -14.50 -16.15 -1.89
N ALA A 230 -15.33 -15.74 -0.93
CA ALA A 230 -16.00 -14.44 -0.97
C ALA A 230 -15.08 -13.34 -0.43
N CYS A 231 -14.15 -12.88 -1.26
CA CYS A 231 -13.16 -11.83 -0.97
C CYS A 231 -13.29 -10.69 -1.99
N PRO A 232 -14.41 -9.94 -2.00
CA PRO A 232 -14.76 -9.00 -3.08
C PRO A 232 -13.74 -7.88 -3.28
N ASN A 233 -12.95 -7.54 -2.26
CA ASN A 233 -11.93 -6.49 -2.33
C ASN A 233 -10.52 -7.05 -2.59
N GLY A 234 -10.35 -8.37 -2.66
CA GLY A 234 -9.09 -9.00 -3.06
C GLY A 234 -8.55 -10.01 -2.04
N VAL A 235 -7.49 -10.70 -2.46
CA VAL A 235 -6.81 -11.76 -1.72
C VAL A 235 -5.36 -11.37 -1.53
N VAL A 236 -4.89 -11.51 -0.30
CA VAL A 236 -3.47 -11.38 0.07
C VAL A 236 -2.96 -12.71 0.62
N VAL A 237 -1.68 -12.98 0.44
CA VAL A 237 -1.00 -14.20 0.88
C VAL A 237 0.26 -13.77 1.61
N ASN A 238 0.46 -14.32 2.80
CA ASN A 238 1.67 -14.13 3.59
C ASN A 238 2.45 -15.45 3.67
N MET A 239 3.72 -15.40 3.27
CA MET A 239 4.66 -16.51 3.42
C MET A 239 5.85 -16.06 4.25
N SER A 240 5.74 -16.23 5.57
CA SER A 240 6.79 -15.91 6.54
C SER A 240 7.76 -17.07 6.74
N LEU A 241 8.09 -17.76 5.65
CA LEU A 241 8.97 -18.91 5.59
C LEU A 241 10.04 -18.69 4.53
N GLY A 242 11.11 -19.47 4.58
CA GLY A 242 12.14 -19.40 3.58
C GLY A 242 13.18 -20.50 3.71
N GLY A 243 14.01 -20.60 2.69
CA GLY A 243 15.17 -21.47 2.65
C GLY A 243 16.06 -21.07 1.47
N GLY A 244 17.06 -21.90 1.18
CA GLY A 244 17.90 -21.69 -0.01
C GLY A 244 17.08 -21.68 -1.31
N LEU A 245 17.67 -21.12 -2.36
CA LEU A 245 17.05 -20.97 -3.67
C LEU A 245 16.37 -22.26 -4.18
N SER A 246 15.12 -22.12 -4.64
CA SER A 246 14.29 -23.20 -5.14
C SER A 246 13.45 -22.75 -6.33
N THR A 247 13.76 -23.28 -7.51
CA THR A 247 13.01 -23.02 -8.74
C THR A 247 11.53 -23.37 -8.61
N SER A 248 11.20 -24.45 -7.89
CA SER A 248 9.81 -24.88 -7.70
C SER A 248 9.03 -23.92 -6.79
N ILE A 249 9.66 -23.39 -5.74
CA ILE A 249 8.99 -22.42 -4.84
C ILE A 249 8.79 -21.09 -5.57
N ASN A 250 9.80 -20.60 -6.30
CA ASN A 250 9.67 -19.35 -7.07
C ASN A 250 8.56 -19.48 -8.14
N SER A 251 8.55 -20.58 -8.90
CA SER A 251 7.50 -20.81 -9.90
C SER A 251 6.09 -20.90 -9.29
N ALA A 252 5.96 -21.46 -8.09
CA ALA A 252 4.68 -21.50 -7.38
C ALA A 252 4.29 -20.11 -6.84
N ALA A 253 5.27 -19.30 -6.41
CA ALA A 253 5.04 -17.94 -5.94
C ALA A 253 4.58 -17.04 -7.09
N ALA A 254 5.21 -17.15 -8.25
CA ALA A 254 4.75 -16.51 -9.48
C ALA A 254 3.30 -16.91 -9.82
N SER A 255 2.92 -18.18 -9.61
CA SER A 255 1.55 -18.64 -9.88
C SER A 255 0.50 -17.99 -8.96
N ILE A 256 0.84 -17.69 -7.70
CA ILE A 256 -0.04 -16.93 -6.79
C ILE A 256 -0.25 -15.51 -7.34
N VAL A 257 0.84 -14.86 -7.76
CA VAL A 257 0.80 -13.50 -8.29
C VAL A 257 0.06 -13.43 -9.63
N ASP A 258 0.31 -14.37 -10.54
CA ASP A 258 -0.36 -14.49 -11.84
C ASP A 258 -1.88 -14.75 -11.69
N ALA A 259 -2.31 -15.34 -10.57
CA ALA A 259 -3.72 -15.50 -10.23
C ALA A 259 -4.37 -14.21 -9.69
N GLY A 260 -3.62 -13.11 -9.59
CA GLY A 260 -4.09 -11.82 -9.10
C GLY A 260 -4.10 -11.72 -7.58
N HIS A 261 -3.33 -12.55 -6.87
CA HIS A 261 -3.24 -12.52 -5.41
C HIS A 261 -1.96 -11.84 -4.96
N PHE A 262 -2.07 -10.87 -4.06
CA PHE A 262 -0.89 -10.20 -3.51
C PHE A 262 -0.08 -11.17 -2.65
N LEU A 263 1.23 -11.26 -2.87
CA LEU A 263 2.10 -12.17 -2.13
C LEU A 263 3.19 -11.39 -1.39
N ALA A 264 3.13 -11.37 -0.06
CA ALA A 264 4.20 -10.87 0.79
C ALA A 264 5.09 -12.03 1.26
N VAL A 265 6.40 -11.84 1.18
CA VAL A 265 7.39 -12.85 1.57
C VAL A 265 8.47 -12.25 2.48
N ALA A 266 9.00 -13.06 3.39
CA ALA A 266 10.12 -12.68 4.24
C ALA A 266 11.44 -12.66 3.43
N ALA A 267 12.25 -11.62 3.57
CA ALA A 267 13.56 -11.56 2.90
C ALA A 267 14.56 -12.61 3.41
N GLY A 268 14.38 -13.09 4.64
CA GLY A 268 15.27 -14.03 5.33
C GLY A 268 16.11 -13.36 6.43
N ASN A 269 16.74 -14.17 7.29
CA ASN A 269 17.30 -13.74 8.58
C ASN A 269 18.80 -14.06 8.71
N ASP A 270 19.52 -14.07 7.59
CA ASP A 270 20.90 -14.54 7.50
C ASP A 270 21.92 -13.41 7.33
N ALA A 271 21.48 -12.14 7.39
CA ALA A 271 22.27 -10.96 7.06
C ALA A 271 23.00 -11.10 5.69
N ALA A 272 22.30 -11.68 4.72
CA ALA A 272 22.82 -12.04 3.41
C ALA A 272 22.01 -11.39 2.28
N ASP A 273 22.45 -11.59 1.04
CA ASP A 273 21.69 -11.19 -0.15
C ASP A 273 20.43 -12.05 -0.28
N ALA A 274 19.25 -11.40 -0.24
CA ALA A 274 17.94 -12.04 -0.31
C ALA A 274 17.76 -12.88 -1.59
N SER A 275 18.50 -12.58 -2.67
CA SER A 275 18.45 -13.33 -3.93
C SER A 275 18.94 -14.78 -3.82
N GLY A 276 19.62 -15.13 -2.72
CA GLY A 276 19.98 -16.51 -2.39
C GLY A 276 18.84 -17.36 -1.84
N PHE A 277 17.66 -16.78 -1.59
CA PHE A 277 16.59 -17.40 -0.82
C PHE A 277 15.27 -17.45 -1.60
N SER A 278 14.45 -18.46 -1.32
CA SER A 278 13.10 -18.60 -1.90
C SER A 278 12.06 -18.69 -0.78
N PRO A 279 10.87 -18.05 -0.94
CA PRO A 279 10.39 -17.35 -2.14
C PRO A 279 10.90 -15.92 -2.36
N ALA A 280 11.76 -15.37 -1.49
CA ALA A 280 12.27 -13.99 -1.59
C ALA A 280 12.82 -13.60 -2.98
N SER A 281 13.49 -14.53 -3.67
CA SER A 281 14.05 -14.31 -5.02
C SER A 281 13.04 -14.32 -6.18
N GLU A 282 11.75 -14.55 -5.92
CA GLU A 282 10.72 -14.43 -6.95
C GLU A 282 10.38 -12.96 -7.20
N GLU A 283 10.71 -12.44 -8.38
CA GLU A 283 10.63 -11.02 -8.73
C GLU A 283 9.22 -10.43 -8.63
N SER A 284 8.19 -11.27 -8.79
CA SER A 284 6.79 -10.84 -8.73
C SER A 284 6.21 -10.76 -7.31
N ALA A 285 6.90 -11.33 -6.31
CA ALA A 285 6.50 -11.27 -4.91
C ALA A 285 6.97 -9.96 -4.25
N CYS A 286 6.27 -9.53 -3.19
CA CYS A 286 6.65 -8.36 -2.39
C CYS A 286 7.56 -8.80 -1.24
N THR A 287 8.87 -8.62 -1.41
CA THR A 287 9.92 -9.09 -0.49
C THR A 287 10.21 -8.08 0.61
N VAL A 288 10.07 -8.52 1.87
CA VAL A 288 10.04 -7.62 3.03
C VAL A 288 11.25 -7.83 3.95
N GLY A 289 12.03 -6.76 4.10
CA GLY A 289 13.11 -6.66 5.08
C GLY A 289 12.62 -6.18 6.45
N ALA A 290 13.41 -6.41 7.50
CA ALA A 290 13.05 -6.13 8.89
C ALA A 290 13.76 -4.90 9.45
N THR A 291 13.03 -4.10 10.24
CA THR A 291 13.57 -2.99 11.03
C THR A 291 13.38 -3.21 12.52
N ALA A 292 14.05 -2.38 13.33
CA ALA A 292 13.86 -2.27 14.76
C ALA A 292 13.19 -0.94 15.15
N GLU A 293 12.73 -0.85 16.40
CA GLU A 293 11.99 0.31 16.94
C GLU A 293 12.79 1.61 16.91
N ASP A 294 14.12 1.53 16.91
CA ASP A 294 15.03 2.67 16.84
C ASP A 294 15.32 3.16 15.41
N ASP A 295 14.49 2.75 14.44
CA ASP A 295 14.66 3.01 13.01
C ASP A 295 16.04 2.57 12.48
N SER A 296 16.57 1.47 13.01
CA SER A 296 17.70 0.76 12.40
C SER A 296 17.22 -0.43 11.55
N LEU A 297 18.00 -0.76 10.52
CA LEU A 297 17.85 -2.04 9.84
C LEU A 297 18.14 -3.16 10.85
N ALA A 298 17.25 -4.15 10.95
CA ALA A 298 17.46 -5.26 11.86
C ALA A 298 18.73 -6.03 11.46
N TYR A 299 19.63 -6.28 12.41
CA TYR A 299 20.97 -6.81 12.14
C TYR A 299 20.97 -8.19 11.43
N TYR A 300 19.87 -8.92 11.51
CA TYR A 300 19.69 -10.23 10.88
C TYR A 300 19.01 -10.14 9.50
N SER A 301 18.40 -9.01 9.14
CA SER A 301 17.62 -8.92 7.90
C SER A 301 18.52 -9.19 6.70
N ASN A 302 18.06 -10.06 5.80
CA ASN A 302 18.61 -10.09 4.46
C ASN A 302 18.36 -8.77 3.74
N THR A 303 19.23 -8.46 2.79
CA THR A 303 19.34 -7.20 2.07
C THR A 303 19.53 -7.46 0.57
N GLY A 304 19.63 -6.40 -0.24
CA GLY A 304 19.92 -6.47 -1.67
C GLY A 304 18.82 -5.86 -2.52
N SER A 305 19.06 -5.83 -3.83
CA SER A 305 18.22 -5.10 -4.79
C SER A 305 16.84 -5.67 -5.00
N ILE A 306 16.58 -6.87 -4.49
CA ILE A 306 15.28 -7.54 -4.59
C ILE A 306 14.39 -7.33 -3.37
N VAL A 307 14.88 -6.63 -2.34
CA VAL A 307 14.04 -6.23 -1.21
C VAL A 307 13.21 -5.03 -1.66
N ASP A 308 11.88 -5.18 -1.65
CA ASP A 308 10.94 -4.16 -2.14
C ASP A 308 10.60 -3.13 -1.08
N ILE A 309 10.58 -3.54 0.20
CA ILE A 309 10.19 -2.69 1.31
C ILE A 309 10.72 -3.18 2.65
N LEU A 310 10.85 -2.25 3.60
CA LEU A 310 11.20 -2.52 4.99
C LEU A 310 9.97 -2.34 5.89
N ALA A 311 9.81 -3.22 6.88
CA ALA A 311 8.73 -3.14 7.86
C ALA A 311 9.20 -3.55 9.27
N PRO A 312 8.44 -3.20 10.32
CA PRO A 312 8.73 -3.61 11.70
C PRO A 312 8.90 -5.12 11.85
N GLY A 313 10.08 -5.57 12.27
CA GLY A 313 10.38 -7.00 12.38
C GLY A 313 11.07 -7.44 13.66
N THR A 314 11.56 -6.52 14.50
CA THR A 314 12.24 -6.83 15.77
C THR A 314 11.30 -6.65 16.95
N ASP A 315 11.25 -7.61 17.88
CA ASP A 315 10.45 -7.56 19.10
C ASP A 315 8.97 -7.23 18.82
N ILE A 316 8.38 -7.95 17.87
CA ILE A 316 6.99 -7.78 17.47
C ILE A 316 6.09 -8.64 18.35
N THR A 317 5.18 -8.00 19.06
CA THR A 317 4.17 -8.66 19.89
C THR A 317 2.92 -8.93 19.08
N SER A 318 2.45 -10.18 19.10
CA SER A 318 1.22 -10.61 18.41
C SER A 318 0.62 -11.83 19.12
N THR A 319 -0.44 -12.40 18.55
CA THR A 319 -1.18 -13.57 19.05
C THR A 319 -0.31 -14.83 19.12
N TRP A 320 -0.66 -15.75 20.02
CA TRP A 320 0.01 -17.03 20.19
C TRP A 320 -1.02 -18.11 20.55
N PRO A 321 -0.83 -19.39 20.16
CA PRO A 321 -1.84 -20.43 20.42
C PRO A 321 -2.26 -20.52 21.89
N GLY A 322 -3.54 -20.83 22.12
CA GLY A 322 -4.15 -20.91 23.44
C GLY A 322 -4.76 -19.61 23.94
N GLY A 323 -4.89 -18.60 23.07
CA GLY A 323 -5.36 -17.26 23.43
C GLY A 323 -4.29 -16.38 24.09
N ASP A 324 -3.02 -16.76 23.96
CA ASP A 324 -1.87 -16.07 24.53
C ASP A 324 -1.28 -15.05 23.55
N THR A 325 -0.21 -14.39 23.96
CA THR A 325 0.59 -13.52 23.09
C THR A 325 2.06 -13.85 23.22
N ASN A 326 2.84 -13.48 22.20
CA ASN A 326 4.28 -13.69 22.20
C ASN A 326 5.00 -12.56 21.46
N THR A 327 6.24 -12.28 21.87
CA THR A 327 7.11 -11.26 21.30
C THR A 327 8.30 -11.93 20.65
N ILE A 328 8.39 -11.86 19.32
CA ILE A 328 9.45 -12.52 18.54
C ILE A 328 9.97 -11.61 17.42
N SER A 329 11.10 -12.00 16.84
CA SER A 329 11.84 -11.20 15.87
C SER A 329 12.11 -12.00 14.60
N GLY A 330 11.98 -11.34 13.45
CA GLY A 330 12.33 -11.89 12.14
C GLY A 330 11.76 -11.06 10.99
N THR A 331 12.29 -11.25 9.78
CA THR A 331 11.61 -10.83 8.54
C THR A 331 10.25 -11.52 8.39
N SER A 332 10.08 -12.67 9.03
CA SER A 332 8.79 -13.32 9.26
C SER A 332 7.77 -12.48 10.02
N MET A 333 8.20 -11.52 10.84
CA MET A 333 7.31 -10.58 11.53
C MET A 333 7.12 -9.29 10.74
N ALA A 334 8.08 -8.93 9.88
CA ALA A 334 7.97 -7.80 8.96
C ALA A 334 6.99 -8.07 7.82
N SER A 335 7.09 -9.23 7.18
CA SER A 335 6.23 -9.67 6.07
C SER A 335 4.71 -9.54 6.34
N PRO A 336 4.16 -9.99 7.50
CA PRO A 336 2.73 -9.88 7.78
C PRO A 336 2.25 -8.44 7.99
N HIS A 337 3.13 -7.48 8.35
CA HIS A 337 2.74 -6.06 8.35
C HIS A 337 2.42 -5.59 6.92
N ILE A 338 3.15 -6.09 5.91
CA ILE A 338 2.92 -5.74 4.50
C ILE A 338 1.72 -6.48 3.92
N ALA A 339 1.54 -7.76 4.23
CA ALA A 339 0.32 -8.48 3.86
C ALA A 339 -0.92 -7.81 4.46
N GLY A 340 -0.85 -7.43 5.74
CA GLY A 340 -1.87 -6.64 6.40
C GLY A 340 -2.08 -5.27 5.77
N LEU A 341 -1.02 -4.55 5.39
CA LEU A 341 -1.14 -3.25 4.74
C LEU A 341 -1.76 -3.36 3.33
N ALA A 342 -1.45 -4.41 2.57
CA ALA A 342 -2.10 -4.69 1.31
C ALA A 342 -3.61 -4.94 1.50
N ALA A 343 -3.99 -5.78 2.46
CA ALA A 343 -5.41 -6.00 2.81
C ALA A 343 -6.09 -4.71 3.28
N TYR A 344 -5.40 -3.90 4.08
CA TYR A 344 -5.86 -2.59 4.54
C TYR A 344 -6.22 -1.68 3.35
N LEU A 345 -5.28 -1.52 2.41
CA LEU A 345 -5.44 -0.64 1.25
C LEU A 345 -6.51 -1.14 0.27
N LEU A 346 -6.56 -2.46 0.05
CA LEU A 346 -7.60 -3.08 -0.77
C LEU A 346 -9.00 -2.88 -0.15
N GLY A 347 -9.12 -2.99 1.17
CA GLY A 347 -10.37 -2.73 1.89
C GLY A 347 -10.83 -1.27 1.85
N LEU A 348 -9.90 -0.32 1.71
CA LEU A 348 -10.23 1.09 1.48
C LEU A 348 -10.71 1.35 0.04
N GLY A 349 -10.14 0.63 -0.92
CA GLY A 349 -10.37 0.84 -2.34
C GLY A 349 -9.57 2.01 -2.93
N GLY A 350 -9.73 2.24 -4.24
CA GLY A 350 -9.04 3.32 -4.95
C GLY A 350 -7.54 3.08 -5.22
N VAL A 351 -7.01 1.90 -4.89
CA VAL A 351 -5.62 1.46 -5.11
C VAL A 351 -5.52 0.46 -6.28
N PRO A 352 -4.31 0.23 -6.85
CA PRO A 352 -4.11 -0.84 -7.82
C PRO A 352 -4.46 -2.21 -7.22
N THR A 353 -5.18 -3.03 -7.98
CA THR A 353 -5.54 -4.40 -7.58
C THR A 353 -4.58 -5.45 -8.13
N GLU A 354 -3.78 -5.11 -9.14
CA GLU A 354 -2.71 -5.98 -9.65
C GLU A 354 -1.59 -6.12 -8.60
N PRO A 355 -1.19 -7.34 -8.21
CA PRO A 355 -0.28 -7.58 -7.08
C PRO A 355 1.05 -6.79 -7.12
N THR A 356 1.73 -6.79 -8.26
CA THR A 356 3.02 -6.12 -8.43
C THR A 356 2.87 -4.60 -8.35
N GLN A 357 1.79 -4.07 -8.92
CA GLN A 357 1.45 -2.65 -8.82
C GLN A 357 1.04 -2.25 -7.41
N LEU A 358 0.37 -3.14 -6.66
CA LEU A 358 0.04 -2.91 -5.26
C LEU A 358 1.31 -2.88 -4.39
N CYS A 359 2.27 -3.78 -4.61
CA CYS A 359 3.55 -3.74 -3.88
C CYS A 359 4.31 -2.44 -4.19
N ALA A 360 4.41 -2.06 -5.46
CA ALA A 360 5.02 -0.80 -5.88
C ALA A 360 4.30 0.40 -5.25
N TYR A 361 2.97 0.40 -5.22
CA TYR A 361 2.17 1.46 -4.59
C TYR A 361 2.44 1.58 -3.09
N ILE A 362 2.59 0.46 -2.39
CA ILE A 362 2.96 0.44 -0.96
C ILE A 362 4.36 1.04 -0.77
N ALA A 363 5.34 0.63 -1.58
CA ALA A 363 6.72 1.11 -1.51
C ALA A 363 6.86 2.59 -1.87
N GLU A 364 6.17 3.06 -2.92
CA GLU A 364 6.15 4.48 -3.32
C GLU A 364 5.53 5.38 -2.26
N SER A 365 4.68 4.82 -1.41
CA SER A 365 4.02 5.54 -0.33
C SER A 365 4.71 5.40 1.03
N ALA A 366 5.86 4.72 1.06
CA ALA A 366 6.65 4.50 2.26
C ALA A 366 7.40 5.77 2.70
N LEU A 367 7.87 5.77 3.94
CA LEU A 367 8.82 6.78 4.42
C LEU A 367 10.20 6.45 3.87
N THR A 368 10.76 7.38 3.08
CA THR A 368 12.03 7.18 2.40
C THR A 368 13.20 7.70 3.23
N ASP A 369 14.32 6.96 3.23
CA ASP A 369 15.58 7.36 3.86
C ASP A 369 15.50 7.62 5.37
N VAL A 370 14.52 7.01 6.05
CA VAL A 370 14.35 7.13 7.52
C VAL A 370 15.06 6.02 8.30
N ILE A 371 15.38 4.89 7.66
CA ILE A 371 16.06 3.77 8.33
C ILE A 371 17.57 3.94 8.24
N SER A 372 18.23 3.81 9.38
CA SER A 372 19.69 3.82 9.48
C SER A 372 20.29 2.44 9.19
N GLY A 373 21.50 2.42 8.64
CA GLY A 373 22.25 1.17 8.41
C GLY A 373 21.82 0.37 7.17
N VAL A 374 20.94 0.90 6.33
CA VAL A 374 20.53 0.24 5.07
C VAL A 374 21.67 0.28 4.04
N PRO A 375 22.11 -0.88 3.49
CA PRO A 375 23.09 -0.92 2.40
C PRO A 375 22.61 -0.21 1.15
N ARG A 376 23.55 0.35 0.35
CA ARG A 376 23.23 1.18 -0.82
C ARG A 376 22.43 0.45 -1.91
N ASP A 377 22.59 -0.85 -2.02
CA ASP A 377 21.91 -1.72 -2.98
C ASP A 377 20.55 -2.22 -2.48
N THR A 378 20.13 -1.81 -1.27
CA THR A 378 18.83 -2.16 -0.68
C THR A 378 17.96 -0.91 -0.62
N VAL A 379 16.66 -1.07 -0.87
CA VAL A 379 15.72 0.05 -0.75
C VAL A 379 15.63 0.54 0.70
N ASN A 380 15.59 1.86 0.89
CA ASN A 380 15.33 2.48 2.18
C ASN A 380 13.91 3.07 2.19
N ALA A 381 12.93 2.17 2.23
CA ALA A 381 11.50 2.48 2.21
C ALA A 381 10.83 1.79 3.40
N LEU A 382 10.50 2.55 4.44
CA LEU A 382 9.78 2.03 5.61
C LEU A 382 8.27 2.14 5.40
N ALA A 383 7.59 1.00 5.47
CA ALA A 383 6.14 0.91 5.25
C ALA A 383 5.35 1.87 6.15
N ASN A 384 4.36 2.53 5.55
CA ASN A 384 3.45 3.43 6.25
C ASN A 384 2.03 3.39 5.63
N ASN A 385 1.01 3.43 6.48
CA ASN A 385 -0.39 3.31 6.08
C ASN A 385 -1.02 4.61 5.56
N GLY A 386 -0.31 5.73 5.63
CA GLY A 386 -0.74 7.04 5.13
C GLY A 386 -1.81 7.73 5.96
N ALA A 387 -2.08 7.25 7.18
CA ALA A 387 -3.11 7.81 8.04
C ALA A 387 -2.66 9.04 8.87
N ALA A 388 -1.36 9.36 8.89
CA ALA A 388 -0.78 10.47 9.67
C ALA A 388 0.31 11.24 8.91
#